data_AF-A0A838XHH9-F1
#
_entry.id   AF-A0A838XHH9-F1
#
_cell.length_a   1.000
_cell.length_b   1.000
_cell.length_c   1.000
_cell.angle_alpha   90.00
_cell.angle_beta   90.00
_cell.angle_gamma   90.00
#
_symmetry.space_group_name_H-M   'P 1'
#
loop_
_entity.id
_entity.type
_entity.pdbx_description
1 polymer ?
#
loop_
_entity_poly.entity_id
_entity_poly.type
_entity_poly.pdbx_seq_one_letter_code
_entity_poly.pdbx_strand_id
1 'polypeptide(L)'
;MIPPKNQSRVLSGLLTGALAAGALAFAAPAATAAPEPETPGAKIALLNDPSFVDTTDLENVSTDPGHEAANMIVGLRADGHTVTPFTGTTAEAVTTALEGQDTLVVPELERGEWVPALEPAAKSAIVSWVNAGGTIVVALDSLGTLNGLFGYEVEATSDDQWLNVAPTGSPFHGGPATLPSNNGSMSYQISTLPAGAVSQYADADNDNAGVYSTREGKGTTVSLAWDWFYASPAQAEGQDGGWRTVLDTAVRTGIKAPVVVPSLTPTPSPSPSRPRRATRSRCPRPRPTPVPPR
;
A
#
# COMPACT_ATOMS: atom_id res chain seq x y z
N MET A 1 -4.06 21.45 59.54
CA MET A 1 -4.82 20.71 60.55
C MET A 1 -6.27 20.62 60.05
N ILE A 2 -6.60 19.55 59.32
CA ILE A 2 -7.90 19.28 58.71
C ILE A 2 -8.29 17.87 59.17
N PRO A 3 -9.49 17.63 59.73
CA PRO A 3 -9.87 16.33 60.25
C PRO A 3 -10.38 15.39 59.14
N PRO A 4 -10.22 14.06 59.28
CA PRO A 4 -10.69 13.07 58.32
C PRO A 4 -12.09 12.55 58.66
N LYS A 5 -12.92 12.20 57.66
CA LYS A 5 -14.04 11.28 57.87
C LYS A 5 -14.24 10.33 56.68
N ASN A 6 -13.94 9.06 56.98
CA ASN A 6 -14.53 7.82 56.48
C ASN A 6 -15.95 7.98 55.92
N GLN A 7 -16.31 7.19 54.90
CA GLN A 7 -17.35 6.16 55.03
C GLN A 7 -17.16 5.03 54.02
N SER A 8 -16.87 3.86 54.58
CA SER A 8 -16.98 2.54 54.00
C SER A 8 -18.45 2.24 53.70
N ARG A 9 -18.77 1.74 52.51
CA ARG A 9 -20.01 0.98 52.28
C ARG A 9 -19.68 -0.38 51.69
N VAL A 10 -19.77 -1.35 52.59
CA VAL A 10 -19.96 -2.77 52.33
C VAL A 10 -21.33 -2.94 51.65
N LEU A 11 -21.38 -3.65 50.52
CA LEU A 11 -22.61 -4.32 50.10
C LEU A 11 -22.28 -5.77 49.74
N SER A 12 -22.69 -6.64 50.66
CA SER A 12 -22.79 -8.08 50.49
C SER A 12 -24.09 -8.44 49.78
N GLY A 13 -24.02 -9.47 48.94
CA GLY A 13 -25.15 -10.37 48.68
C GLY A 13 -25.79 -10.26 47.29
N LEU A 14 -25.51 -11.25 46.43
CA LEU A 14 -26.49 -12.30 46.15
C LEU A 14 -25.78 -13.45 45.41
N LEU A 15 -25.56 -14.56 46.12
CA LEU A 15 -25.23 -15.85 45.54
C LEU A 15 -26.51 -16.40 44.91
N THR A 16 -26.58 -16.49 43.59
CA THR A 16 -27.64 -17.24 42.90
C THR A 16 -26.97 -18.43 42.21
N GLY A 17 -27.21 -19.62 42.73
CA GLY A 17 -26.67 -20.86 42.21
C GLY A 17 -27.26 -21.20 40.84
N ALA A 18 -26.39 -21.49 39.88
CA ALA A 18 -26.76 -22.08 38.61
C ALA A 18 -26.30 -23.55 38.58
N LEU A 19 -27.22 -24.44 38.21
CA LEU A 19 -26.97 -25.86 38.02
C LEU A 19 -25.89 -26.08 36.96
N ALA A 20 -24.82 -26.80 37.33
CA ALA A 20 -23.84 -27.32 36.40
C ALA A 20 -24.36 -28.62 35.77
N ALA A 21 -24.92 -28.52 34.56
CA ALA A 21 -25.14 -29.68 33.70
C ALA A 21 -23.84 -30.00 32.95
N GLY A 22 -23.15 -31.06 33.38
CA GLY A 22 -21.90 -31.52 32.76
C GLY A 22 -22.15 -32.14 31.39
N ALA A 23 -21.93 -31.38 30.33
CA ALA A 23 -21.78 -31.90 28.97
C ALA A 23 -20.30 -32.25 28.74
N LEU A 24 -20.01 -33.54 28.62
CA LEU A 24 -18.72 -34.03 28.12
C LEU A 24 -18.62 -33.70 26.62
N ALA A 25 -18.07 -32.52 26.31
CA ALA A 25 -17.72 -32.15 24.94
C ALA A 25 -16.44 -32.91 24.55
N PHE A 26 -16.56 -33.86 23.64
CA PHE A 26 -15.39 -34.39 22.93
C PHE A 26 -14.84 -33.26 22.06
N ALA A 27 -13.73 -32.65 22.48
CA ALA A 27 -13.00 -31.69 21.67
C ALA A 27 -12.50 -32.40 20.42
N ALA A 28 -13.06 -32.05 19.26
CA ALA A 28 -12.48 -32.43 17.99
C ALA A 28 -11.04 -31.86 17.96
N PRO A 29 -10.04 -32.64 17.51
CA PRO A 29 -8.68 -32.12 17.37
C PRO A 29 -8.74 -30.90 16.46
N ALA A 30 -8.35 -29.74 16.99
CA ALA A 30 -8.22 -28.53 16.20
C ALA A 30 -7.26 -28.86 15.05
N ALA A 31 -7.78 -28.89 13.83
CA ALA A 31 -6.95 -29.03 12.65
C ALA A 31 -5.97 -27.86 12.69
N THR A 32 -4.69 -28.15 12.93
CA THR A 32 -3.62 -27.17 12.85
C THR A 32 -3.61 -26.69 11.41
N ALA A 33 -4.14 -25.49 11.16
CA ALA A 33 -4.06 -24.87 9.86
C ALA A 33 -2.57 -24.85 9.47
N ALA A 34 -2.26 -25.29 8.24
CA ALA A 34 -0.92 -25.10 7.71
C ALA A 34 -0.60 -23.60 7.78
N PRO A 35 0.65 -23.22 8.11
CA PRO A 35 1.03 -21.81 8.11
C PRO A 35 0.70 -21.21 6.73
N GLU A 36 -0.01 -20.08 6.73
CA GLU A 36 -0.26 -19.36 5.48
C GLU A 36 1.10 -18.99 4.86
N PRO A 37 1.28 -19.16 3.54
CA PRO A 37 2.52 -18.76 2.90
C PRO A 37 2.77 -17.28 3.17
N GLU A 38 3.96 -16.95 3.67
CA GLU A 38 4.31 -15.56 3.93
C GLU A 38 4.18 -14.74 2.64
N THR A 39 3.39 -13.66 2.71
CA THR A 39 3.26 -12.73 1.59
C THR A 39 4.63 -12.11 1.32
N PRO A 40 5.22 -12.32 0.13
CA PRO A 40 6.52 -11.76 -0.18
C PRO A 40 6.51 -10.23 -0.01
N GLY A 41 7.59 -9.68 0.56
CA GLY A 41 7.76 -8.23 0.62
C GLY A 41 7.89 -7.60 -0.77
N ALA A 42 7.38 -6.38 -0.91
CA ALA A 42 7.59 -5.54 -2.11
C ALA A 42 9.08 -5.29 -2.41
N LYS A 43 9.38 -5.10 -3.69
CA LYS A 43 10.65 -4.56 -4.18
C LYS A 43 10.52 -3.04 -4.37
N ILE A 44 11.37 -2.28 -3.69
CA ILE A 44 11.23 -0.85 -3.54
C ILE A 44 12.46 -0.14 -4.10
N ALA A 45 12.26 0.78 -5.03
CA ALA A 45 13.20 1.87 -5.29
C ALA A 45 12.94 2.99 -4.29
N LEU A 46 13.96 3.46 -3.58
CA LEU A 46 13.84 4.57 -2.63
C LEU A 46 14.80 5.70 -3.02
N LEU A 47 14.27 6.91 -3.20
CA LEU A 47 15.10 8.09 -3.49
C LEU A 47 15.98 8.41 -2.27
N ASN A 48 17.29 8.33 -2.43
CA ASN A 48 18.28 8.56 -1.38
C ASN A 48 19.41 9.48 -1.86
N ASP A 49 19.05 10.50 -2.63
CA ASP A 49 19.98 11.48 -3.19
C ASP A 49 20.20 12.63 -2.20
N PRO A 50 21.43 12.82 -1.68
CA PRO A 50 21.73 13.85 -0.68
C PRO A 50 21.58 15.29 -1.21
N SER A 51 21.24 15.48 -2.48
CA SER A 51 20.86 16.80 -3.01
C SER A 51 19.42 17.17 -2.67
N PHE A 52 18.57 16.20 -2.30
CA PHE A 52 17.14 16.39 -2.07
C PHE A 52 16.67 15.89 -0.70
N VAL A 53 17.23 14.78 -0.21
CA VAL A 53 16.83 14.19 1.08
C VAL A 53 17.96 14.25 2.10
N ASP A 54 17.58 14.33 3.38
CA ASP A 54 18.51 14.06 4.48
C ASP A 54 18.78 12.55 4.58
N THR A 55 20.06 12.21 4.56
CA THR A 55 20.53 10.83 4.46
C THR A 55 21.88 10.65 5.15
N THR A 56 22.11 9.43 5.62
CA THR A 56 23.32 9.03 6.34
C THR A 56 23.67 7.59 6.00
N ASP A 57 24.88 7.18 6.35
CA ASP A 57 25.25 5.77 6.31
C ASP A 57 24.37 4.99 7.30
N LEU A 58 23.81 3.87 6.84
CA LEU A 58 22.85 3.09 7.63
C LEU A 58 23.42 2.56 8.96
N GLU A 59 24.74 2.52 9.11
CA GLU A 59 25.40 2.17 10.38
C GLU A 59 25.25 3.25 11.46
N ASN A 60 25.02 4.50 11.05
CA ASN A 60 24.91 5.66 11.94
C ASN A 60 23.47 6.04 12.27
N VAL A 61 22.49 5.45 11.57
CA VAL A 61 21.07 5.81 11.69
C VAL A 61 20.59 5.80 13.15
N SER A 62 20.97 4.81 13.97
CA SER A 62 20.55 4.70 15.37
C SER A 62 21.03 5.82 16.31
N THR A 63 21.95 6.66 15.85
CA THR A 63 22.51 7.79 16.62
C THR A 63 22.22 9.14 15.99
N ASP A 64 21.62 9.16 14.80
CA ASP A 64 21.34 10.37 14.05
C ASP A 64 19.93 10.28 13.44
N PRO A 65 18.91 10.83 14.13
CA PRO A 65 17.52 10.54 13.82
C PRO A 65 16.89 11.39 12.72
N GLY A 66 17.54 12.48 12.32
CA GLY A 66 17.07 13.39 11.26
C GLY A 66 17.53 12.94 9.87
N HIS A 67 17.46 11.63 9.61
CA HIS A 67 17.77 11.05 8.29
C HIS A 67 16.61 10.16 7.88
N GLU A 68 15.56 10.80 7.41
CA GLU A 68 14.24 10.26 7.11
C GLU A 68 14.35 9.13 6.08
N ALA A 69 15.16 9.34 5.04
CA ALA A 69 15.43 8.32 4.03
C ALA A 69 16.05 7.05 4.65
N ALA A 70 17.02 7.21 5.56
CA ALA A 70 17.65 6.08 6.26
C ALA A 70 16.66 5.39 7.22
N ASN A 71 15.86 6.18 7.94
CA ASN A 71 14.81 5.68 8.83
C ASN A 71 13.79 4.81 8.05
N MET A 72 13.32 5.28 6.89
CA MET A 72 12.43 4.53 6.01
C MET A 72 13.08 3.26 5.45
N ILE A 73 14.35 3.31 5.02
CA ILE A 73 15.08 2.13 4.53
C ILE A 73 15.12 1.03 5.60
N VAL A 74 15.45 1.40 6.84
CA VAL A 74 15.54 0.44 7.96
C VAL A 74 14.17 -0.13 8.30
N GLY A 75 13.14 0.71 8.39
CA GLY A 75 11.76 0.27 8.68
C GLY A 75 11.24 -0.70 7.63
N LEU A 76 11.31 -0.34 6.35
CA LEU A 76 10.85 -1.19 5.25
C LEU A 76 11.60 -2.52 5.18
N ARG A 77 12.91 -2.53 5.45
CA ARG A 77 13.67 -3.79 5.52
C ARG A 77 13.26 -4.66 6.70
N ALA A 78 12.96 -4.05 7.85
CA ALA A 78 12.44 -4.76 9.02
C ALA A 78 11.06 -5.40 8.74
N ASP A 79 10.25 -4.78 7.88
CA ASP A 79 8.95 -5.29 7.42
C ASP A 79 9.07 -6.35 6.28
N GLY A 80 10.30 -6.76 5.95
CA GLY A 80 10.59 -7.83 4.99
C GLY A 80 10.65 -7.37 3.53
N HIS A 81 10.67 -6.07 3.26
CA HIS A 81 10.83 -5.53 1.91
C HIS A 81 12.27 -5.55 1.42
N THR A 82 12.44 -5.63 0.09
CA THR A 82 13.73 -5.38 -0.54
C THR A 82 13.81 -3.92 -0.95
N VAL A 83 14.64 -3.14 -0.26
CA VAL A 83 14.83 -1.71 -0.56
C VAL A 83 16.14 -1.48 -1.28
N THR A 84 16.06 -0.90 -2.47
CA THR A 84 17.16 -0.46 -3.33
C THR A 84 17.20 1.07 -3.36
N PRO A 85 18.08 1.70 -2.54
CA PRO A 85 18.28 3.14 -2.60
C PRO A 85 18.87 3.52 -3.96
N PHE A 86 18.48 4.66 -4.50
CA PHE A 86 19.07 5.22 -5.71
C PHE A 86 19.23 6.73 -5.62
N THR A 87 20.09 7.27 -6.47
CA THR A 87 20.34 8.70 -6.62
C THR A 87 20.21 9.12 -8.07
N GLY A 88 19.96 10.40 -8.31
CA GLY A 88 20.00 11.00 -9.64
C GLY A 88 18.66 11.50 -10.16
N THR A 89 18.77 12.31 -11.20
CA THR A 89 17.65 13.02 -11.83
C THR A 89 17.54 12.78 -13.33
N THR A 90 18.44 11.97 -13.90
CA THR A 90 18.45 11.62 -15.32
C THR A 90 17.46 10.51 -15.63
N ALA A 91 17.02 10.43 -16.88
CA ALA A 91 16.13 9.37 -17.32
C ALA A 91 16.75 7.97 -17.09
N GLU A 92 18.03 7.80 -17.41
CA GLU A 92 18.75 6.53 -17.24
C GLU A 92 18.79 6.08 -15.77
N ALA A 93 19.12 6.98 -14.85
CA ALA A 93 19.17 6.68 -13.42
C ALA A 93 17.81 6.24 -12.90
N VAL A 94 16.75 6.98 -13.25
CA VAL A 94 15.37 6.68 -12.83
C VAL A 94 14.88 5.37 -13.44
N THR A 95 15.07 5.14 -14.74
CA THR A 95 14.61 3.89 -15.37
C THR A 95 15.33 2.66 -14.80
N THR A 96 16.63 2.78 -14.51
CA THR A 96 17.42 1.72 -13.91
C THR A 96 16.94 1.43 -12.49
N ALA A 97 16.65 2.47 -11.71
CA ALA A 97 16.12 2.33 -10.36
C ALA A 97 14.76 1.62 -10.34
N LEU A 98 13.87 1.94 -11.28
CA LEU A 98 12.51 1.38 -11.35
C LEU A 98 12.45 -0.03 -11.96
N GLU A 99 13.54 -0.53 -12.58
CA GLU A 99 13.53 -1.82 -13.24
C GLU A 99 13.30 -2.96 -12.24
N GLY A 100 12.22 -3.72 -12.47
CA GLY A 100 11.87 -4.88 -11.63
C GLY A 100 11.35 -4.53 -10.23
N GLN A 101 11.11 -3.25 -9.94
CA GLN A 101 10.52 -2.79 -8.68
C GLN A 101 8.98 -2.77 -8.74
N ASP A 102 8.35 -2.92 -7.59
CA ASP A 102 6.91 -2.79 -7.40
C ASP A 102 6.52 -1.35 -7.03
N THR A 103 7.37 -0.70 -6.21
CA THR A 103 7.08 0.59 -5.60
C THR A 103 8.28 1.55 -5.70
N LEU A 104 8.00 2.83 -5.95
CA LEU A 104 8.89 3.96 -5.77
C LEU A 104 8.51 4.68 -4.47
N VAL A 105 9.46 4.84 -3.55
CA VAL A 105 9.29 5.63 -2.32
C VAL A 105 10.11 6.91 -2.43
N VAL A 106 9.47 8.03 -2.14
CA VAL A 106 10.08 9.35 -2.05
C VAL A 106 9.94 9.82 -0.60
N PRO A 107 11.03 9.86 0.19
CA PRO A 107 11.05 10.45 1.53
C PRO A 107 10.77 11.96 1.50
N GLU A 108 10.75 12.60 2.67
CA GLU A 108 10.71 14.07 2.76
C GLU A 108 11.92 14.70 2.03
N LEU A 109 11.67 15.82 1.36
CA LEU A 109 12.65 16.55 0.57
C LEU A 109 13.15 17.84 1.28
N GLU A 110 13.99 17.69 2.30
CA GLU A 110 14.48 18.84 3.09
C GLU A 110 15.62 19.64 2.44
N ARG A 111 16.31 19.06 1.44
CA ARG A 111 17.51 19.66 0.85
C ARG A 111 17.28 20.34 -0.50
N GLY A 112 16.13 20.09 -1.13
CA GLY A 112 15.75 20.69 -2.39
C GLY A 112 14.63 19.93 -3.10
N GLU A 113 14.05 20.53 -4.13
CA GLU A 113 12.92 19.94 -4.86
C GLU A 113 13.41 18.96 -5.93
N TRP A 114 13.06 17.67 -5.79
CA TRP A 114 13.48 16.62 -6.72
C TRP A 114 12.85 16.77 -8.11
N VAL A 115 11.53 17.00 -8.17
CA VAL A 115 10.81 17.05 -9.45
C VAL A 115 11.26 18.18 -10.37
N PRO A 116 11.49 19.42 -9.91
CA PRO A 116 12.08 20.46 -10.76
C PRO A 116 13.47 20.10 -11.31
N ALA A 117 14.26 19.32 -10.57
CA ALA A 117 15.58 18.86 -10.99
C ALA A 117 15.57 17.66 -11.95
N LEU A 118 14.46 16.92 -12.06
CA LEU A 118 14.30 15.81 -12.99
C LEU A 118 14.38 16.28 -14.45
N GLU A 119 15.13 15.53 -15.27
CA GLU A 119 15.03 15.64 -16.72
C GLU A 119 13.58 15.40 -17.17
N PRO A 120 13.09 16.06 -18.25
CA PRO A 120 11.75 15.82 -18.77
C PRO A 120 11.48 14.34 -19.10
N ALA A 121 12.49 13.64 -19.60
CA ALA A 121 12.40 12.20 -19.88
C ALA A 121 12.31 11.35 -18.60
N ALA A 122 12.96 11.76 -17.50
CA ALA A 122 12.84 11.08 -16.21
C ALA A 122 11.42 11.21 -15.63
N LYS A 123 10.83 12.41 -15.65
CA LYS A 123 9.42 12.62 -15.26
C LYS A 123 8.47 11.71 -16.04
N SER A 124 8.66 11.68 -17.37
CA SER A 124 7.86 10.86 -18.27
C SER A 124 8.00 9.36 -17.96
N ALA A 125 9.20 8.91 -17.58
CA ALA A 125 9.46 7.52 -17.21
C ALA A 125 8.71 7.13 -15.92
N ILE A 126 8.75 7.97 -14.88
CA ILE A 126 8.02 7.74 -13.62
C ILE A 126 6.51 7.66 -13.90
N VAL A 127 5.95 8.67 -14.58
CA VAL A 127 4.52 8.71 -14.89
C VAL A 127 4.08 7.51 -15.73
N SER A 128 4.88 7.11 -16.73
CA SER A 128 4.60 5.94 -17.56
C SER A 128 4.67 4.63 -16.76
N TRP A 129 5.64 4.51 -15.86
CA TRP A 129 5.81 3.34 -14.99
C TRP A 129 4.63 3.19 -14.02
N VAL A 130 4.19 4.28 -13.37
CA VAL A 130 2.98 4.28 -12.54
C VAL A 130 1.75 3.90 -13.37
N ASN A 131 1.55 4.54 -14.54
CA ASN A 131 0.42 4.19 -15.43
C ASN A 131 0.42 2.71 -15.87
N ALA A 132 1.60 2.07 -15.96
CA ALA A 132 1.75 0.66 -16.28
C ALA A 132 1.50 -0.31 -15.10
N GLY A 133 1.30 0.22 -13.89
CA GLY A 133 0.97 -0.56 -12.70
C GLY A 133 1.95 -0.41 -11.54
N GLY A 134 2.95 0.46 -11.64
CA GLY A 134 3.82 0.80 -10.51
C GLY A 134 3.09 1.61 -9.44
N THR A 135 3.59 1.58 -8.20
CA THR A 135 3.09 2.42 -7.11
C THR A 135 4.12 3.47 -6.73
N ILE A 136 3.70 4.71 -6.53
CA ILE A 136 4.54 5.75 -5.91
C ILE A 136 3.98 6.11 -4.54
N VAL A 137 4.84 6.11 -3.53
CA VAL A 137 4.54 6.52 -2.15
C VAL A 137 5.41 7.73 -1.83
N VAL A 138 4.79 8.80 -1.35
CA VAL A 138 5.49 10.05 -0.99
C VAL A 138 5.23 10.34 0.49
N ALA A 139 6.31 10.53 1.26
CA ALA A 139 6.26 10.87 2.69
C ALA A 139 6.61 12.36 2.87
N LEU A 140 5.74 13.10 3.56
CA LEU A 140 5.82 14.54 3.88
C LEU A 140 6.46 15.47 2.84
N ASP A 141 6.44 15.13 1.56
CA ASP A 141 6.95 16.08 0.58
C ASP A 141 5.91 17.17 0.34
N SER A 142 6.43 18.38 0.27
CA SER A 142 5.88 19.71 0.03
C SER A 142 4.96 19.84 -1.18
N LEU A 143 3.98 18.95 -1.42
CA LEU A 143 3.02 18.94 -2.54
C LEU A 143 3.67 18.82 -3.94
N GLY A 144 4.94 19.20 -4.09
CA GLY A 144 5.64 19.42 -5.34
C GLY A 144 5.91 18.13 -6.11
N THR A 145 6.13 17.00 -5.43
CA THR A 145 6.35 15.74 -6.14
C THR A 145 5.11 15.27 -6.91
N LEU A 146 4.00 15.04 -6.22
CA LEU A 146 2.80 14.53 -6.89
C LEU A 146 2.14 15.59 -7.78
N ASN A 147 2.06 16.86 -7.33
CA ASN A 147 1.56 17.94 -8.18
C ASN A 147 2.43 18.11 -9.44
N GLY A 148 3.76 18.07 -9.29
CA GLY A 148 4.70 18.25 -10.40
C GLY A 148 4.78 17.07 -11.37
N LEU A 149 4.49 15.84 -10.94
CA LEU A 149 4.50 14.64 -11.79
C LEU A 149 3.15 14.41 -12.49
N PHE A 150 2.03 14.59 -11.76
CA PHE A 150 0.70 14.21 -12.24
C PHE A 150 -0.22 15.40 -12.52
N GLY A 151 0.25 16.63 -12.29
CA GLY A 151 -0.54 17.84 -12.55
C GLY A 151 -1.67 18.04 -11.55
N TYR A 152 -1.53 17.49 -10.34
CA TYR A 152 -2.47 17.75 -9.25
C TYR A 152 -2.33 19.18 -8.71
N GLU A 153 -3.30 19.60 -7.92
CA GLU A 153 -3.33 20.89 -7.21
C GLU A 153 -3.64 20.67 -5.73
N VAL A 154 -3.05 19.62 -5.12
CA VAL A 154 -3.27 19.33 -3.70
C VAL A 154 -2.69 20.45 -2.85
N GLU A 155 -3.42 20.85 -1.81
CA GLU A 155 -2.99 21.81 -0.82
C GLU A 155 -2.72 21.15 0.54
N ALA A 156 -1.77 21.74 1.27
CA ALA A 156 -1.32 21.34 2.59
C ALA A 156 -2.07 22.12 3.66
N THR A 157 -2.41 21.46 4.76
CA THR A 157 -3.01 22.04 5.95
C THR A 157 -2.30 21.57 7.21
N SER A 158 -2.78 22.02 8.37
CA SER A 158 -2.26 21.63 9.67
C SER A 158 -3.35 20.99 10.51
N ASP A 159 -3.32 19.66 10.59
CA ASP A 159 -4.02 18.88 11.60
C ASP A 159 -3.05 17.85 12.19
N ASP A 160 -3.42 17.29 13.33
CA ASP A 160 -2.51 16.51 14.16
C ASP A 160 -3.05 15.12 14.53
N GLN A 161 -4.26 14.76 14.09
CA GLN A 161 -4.85 13.45 14.36
C GLN A 161 -5.76 12.99 13.24
N TRP A 162 -5.68 11.70 12.89
CA TRP A 162 -6.49 11.12 11.82
C TRP A 162 -7.15 9.82 12.24
N LEU A 163 -8.40 9.65 11.88
CA LEU A 163 -9.21 8.45 12.00
C LEU A 163 -9.09 7.62 10.73
N ASN A 164 -9.03 6.30 10.87
CA ASN A 164 -9.11 5.42 9.72
C ASN A 164 -10.53 5.44 9.14
N VAL A 165 -10.63 6.01 7.94
CA VAL A 165 -11.87 6.12 7.16
C VAL A 165 -11.82 5.29 5.88
N ALA A 166 -10.82 4.40 5.77
CA ALA A 166 -10.58 3.60 4.59
C ALA A 166 -11.83 2.76 4.23
N PRO A 167 -12.39 2.94 3.02
CA PRO A 167 -13.60 2.24 2.62
C PRO A 167 -13.36 0.73 2.53
N THR A 168 -14.41 -0.07 2.71
CA THR A 168 -14.35 -1.52 2.52
C THR A 168 -13.77 -1.87 1.15
N GLY A 169 -12.74 -2.72 1.13
CA GLY A 169 -12.02 -3.10 -0.09
C GLY A 169 -10.78 -2.24 -0.39
N SER A 170 -10.56 -1.15 0.35
CA SER A 170 -9.26 -0.48 0.38
C SER A 170 -8.20 -1.39 1.03
N PRO A 171 -6.94 -1.39 0.56
CA PRO A 171 -5.84 -2.06 1.26
C PRO A 171 -5.64 -1.56 2.70
N PHE A 172 -6.02 -0.31 2.98
CA PHE A 172 -5.92 0.32 4.31
C PHE A 172 -7.08 -0.06 5.24
N HIS A 173 -8.09 -0.76 4.72
CA HIS A 173 -9.21 -1.24 5.53
C HIS A 173 -8.72 -2.27 6.54
N GLY A 174 -8.89 -1.98 7.84
CA GLY A 174 -8.39 -2.82 8.93
C GLY A 174 -7.00 -2.42 9.45
N GLY A 175 -6.40 -1.35 8.92
CA GLY A 175 -5.22 -0.71 9.51
C GLY A 175 -5.51 -0.09 10.89
N PRO A 176 -4.51 0.57 11.52
CA PRO A 176 -4.67 1.25 12.80
C PRO A 176 -5.92 2.15 12.81
N ALA A 177 -6.67 2.15 13.91
CA ALA A 177 -7.93 2.91 14.00
C ALA A 177 -7.71 4.43 13.97
N THR A 178 -6.56 4.87 14.47
CA THR A 178 -6.14 6.26 14.51
C THR A 178 -4.65 6.37 14.20
N LEU A 179 -4.24 7.50 13.64
CA LEU A 179 -2.84 7.92 13.54
C LEU A 179 -2.65 9.17 14.41
N PRO A 180 -1.71 9.18 15.35
CA PRO A 180 -1.37 10.37 16.11
C PRO A 180 -0.44 11.28 15.29
N SER A 181 -0.32 12.53 15.74
CA SER A 181 0.76 13.42 15.34
C SER A 181 2.08 12.84 15.79
N ASN A 182 2.93 12.46 14.84
CA ASN A 182 4.35 12.32 15.10
C ASN A 182 5.04 13.66 14.79
N ASN A 183 6.23 13.89 15.33
CA ASN A 183 7.02 15.06 14.95
C ASN A 183 7.18 15.10 13.42
N GLY A 184 6.96 16.29 12.84
CA GLY A 184 6.95 16.49 11.39
C GLY A 184 5.77 15.81 10.69
N SER A 185 4.55 16.04 11.20
CA SER A 185 3.33 15.66 10.47
C SER A 185 2.60 16.89 9.92
N MET A 186 1.90 16.71 8.80
CA MET A 186 1.04 17.71 8.16
C MET A 186 -0.32 17.11 7.80
N SER A 187 -1.13 17.81 7.02
CA SER A 187 -2.33 17.23 6.40
C SER A 187 -2.55 17.72 4.97
N TYR A 188 -3.45 17.07 4.25
CA TYR A 188 -3.86 17.41 2.89
C TYR A 188 -5.32 17.82 2.87
N GLN A 189 -5.64 18.97 2.26
CA GLN A 189 -7.01 19.44 2.19
C GLN A 189 -7.84 18.55 1.26
N ILE A 190 -8.87 17.88 1.79
CA ILE A 190 -9.65 16.87 1.05
C ILE A 190 -10.31 17.47 -0.20
N SER A 191 -10.77 18.72 -0.13
CA SER A 191 -11.41 19.43 -1.25
C SER A 191 -10.48 19.70 -2.44
N THR A 192 -9.16 19.59 -2.25
CA THR A 192 -8.13 19.82 -3.29
C THR A 192 -7.54 18.53 -3.84
N LEU A 193 -7.95 17.38 -3.30
CA LEU A 193 -7.47 16.09 -3.78
C LEU A 193 -7.90 15.85 -5.23
N PRO A 194 -7.07 15.19 -6.06
CA PRO A 194 -7.40 14.94 -7.44
C PRO A 194 -8.66 14.07 -7.57
N ALA A 195 -9.36 14.20 -8.70
CA ALA A 195 -10.59 13.46 -8.94
C ALA A 195 -10.37 11.94 -8.81
N GLY A 196 -11.21 11.29 -8.00
CA GLY A 196 -11.10 9.85 -7.73
C GLY A 196 -10.08 9.47 -6.66
N ALA A 197 -9.45 10.45 -6.00
CA ALA A 197 -8.71 10.22 -4.77
C ALA A 197 -9.63 9.67 -3.67
N VAL A 198 -9.03 8.86 -2.79
CA VAL A 198 -9.67 8.29 -1.61
C VAL A 198 -8.87 8.71 -0.39
N SER A 199 -9.51 9.42 0.53
CA SER A 199 -8.95 9.63 1.88
C SER A 199 -9.00 8.30 2.63
N GLN A 200 -7.84 7.85 3.12
CA GLN A 200 -7.70 6.61 3.88
C GLN A 200 -7.72 6.92 5.38
N TYR A 201 -7.13 8.06 5.75
CA TYR A 201 -7.07 8.58 7.10
C TYR A 201 -7.45 10.05 7.06
N ALA A 202 -8.53 10.43 7.75
CA ALA A 202 -9.06 11.79 7.76
C ALA A 202 -9.20 12.32 9.20
N ASP A 203 -9.17 13.63 9.36
CA ASP A 203 -9.53 14.28 10.62
C ASP A 203 -11.00 14.03 11.01
N ALA A 204 -11.38 14.47 12.21
CA ALA A 204 -12.73 14.22 12.73
C ALA A 204 -13.84 14.94 11.95
N ASP A 205 -13.51 16.07 11.33
CA ASP A 205 -14.43 16.87 10.52
C ASP A 205 -14.48 16.40 9.05
N ASN A 206 -13.57 15.49 8.66
CA ASN A 206 -13.42 14.95 7.31
C ASN A 206 -13.16 16.04 6.25
N ASP A 207 -12.39 17.06 6.64
CA ASP A 207 -11.93 18.15 5.79
C ASP A 207 -10.46 17.98 5.40
N ASN A 208 -9.69 17.23 6.20
CA ASN A 208 -8.25 17.05 6.01
C ASN A 208 -7.87 15.57 6.07
N ALA A 209 -6.90 15.16 5.26
CA ALA A 209 -6.40 13.79 5.19
C ALA A 209 -4.94 13.71 5.66
N GLY A 210 -4.63 12.73 6.49
CA GLY A 210 -3.26 12.34 6.82
C GLY A 210 -2.70 11.31 5.83
N VAL A 211 -3.59 10.60 5.14
CA VAL A 211 -3.25 9.66 4.08
C VAL A 211 -4.33 9.69 3.01
N TYR A 212 -3.93 9.88 1.76
CA TYR A 212 -4.81 9.66 0.61
C TYR A 212 -4.11 8.83 -0.46
N SER A 213 -4.92 8.23 -1.33
CA SER A 213 -4.42 7.51 -2.49
C SER A 213 -5.25 7.81 -3.73
N THR A 214 -4.62 7.79 -4.90
CA THR A 214 -5.29 8.00 -6.19
C THR A 214 -4.86 6.92 -7.19
N ARG A 215 -5.74 6.57 -8.13
CA ARG A 215 -5.43 5.65 -9.23
C ARG A 215 -4.90 6.42 -10.43
N GLU A 216 -3.74 6.00 -10.93
CA GLU A 216 -3.12 6.53 -12.14
C GLU A 216 -2.90 5.39 -13.14
N GLY A 217 -3.75 5.34 -14.17
CA GLY A 217 -3.79 4.20 -15.10
C GLY A 217 -4.04 2.88 -14.35
N LYS A 218 -3.04 1.98 -14.37
CA LYS A 218 -3.07 0.71 -13.61
C LYS A 218 -2.38 0.80 -12.25
N GLY A 219 -1.65 1.87 -11.99
CA GLY A 219 -0.86 2.07 -10.78
C GLY A 219 -1.63 2.76 -9.67
N THR A 220 -0.89 3.29 -8.71
CA THR A 220 -1.43 4.00 -7.55
C THR A 220 -0.42 5.05 -7.07
N THR A 221 -0.92 6.21 -6.69
CA THR A 221 -0.18 7.21 -5.90
C THR A 221 -0.69 7.15 -4.47
N VAL A 222 0.22 7.24 -3.49
CA VAL A 222 -0.12 7.31 -2.06
C VAL A 222 0.69 8.45 -1.45
N SER A 223 0.03 9.31 -0.68
CA SER A 223 0.69 10.38 0.08
C SER A 223 0.53 10.12 1.57
N LEU A 224 1.62 10.24 2.33
CA LEU A 224 1.70 10.02 3.76
C LEU A 224 2.12 11.33 4.42
N ALA A 225 1.34 11.82 5.39
CA ALA A 225 1.57 13.12 5.99
C ALA A 225 2.53 13.11 7.20
N TRP A 226 3.49 12.19 7.24
CA TRP A 226 4.57 12.16 8.24
C TRP A 226 5.93 12.09 7.53
N ASP A 227 6.96 12.73 8.08
CA ASP A 227 8.32 12.81 7.51
C ASP A 227 9.20 11.60 7.78
N TRP A 228 8.87 10.79 8.79
CA TRP A 228 9.75 9.74 9.36
C TRP A 228 10.89 10.25 10.24
N PHE A 229 10.82 11.46 10.77
CA PHE A 229 11.76 11.95 11.78
C PHE A 229 11.69 11.11 13.05
N TYR A 230 12.85 10.68 13.55
CA TYR A 230 12.98 9.84 14.75
C TYR A 230 12.10 8.57 14.70
N ALA A 231 11.99 7.90 13.54
CA ALA A 231 11.10 6.75 13.37
C ALA A 231 11.64 5.43 13.94
N SER A 232 10.75 4.61 14.48
CA SER A 232 10.99 3.20 14.82
C SER A 232 10.91 2.32 13.56
N PRO A 233 11.74 1.27 13.40
CA PRO A 233 12.70 0.71 14.37
C PRO A 233 14.11 1.25 14.20
N ALA A 234 14.35 2.19 13.29
CA ALA A 234 15.66 2.81 13.09
C ALA A 234 16.16 3.46 14.40
N GLN A 235 15.23 4.09 15.12
CA GLN A 235 15.41 4.57 16.47
C GLN A 235 14.72 3.61 17.47
N ALA A 236 15.46 3.13 18.46
CA ALA A 236 14.94 2.18 19.45
C ALA A 236 13.78 2.77 20.26
N GLU A 237 13.82 4.08 20.54
CA GLU A 237 12.78 4.85 21.21
C GLU A 237 11.96 5.70 20.23
N GLY A 238 12.03 5.37 18.94
CA GLY A 238 11.42 6.12 17.86
C GLY A 238 9.91 6.11 17.85
N GLN A 239 9.35 7.07 17.13
CA GLN A 239 7.93 7.21 16.88
C GLN A 239 7.46 6.16 15.86
N ASP A 240 6.22 5.72 15.99
CA ASP A 240 5.55 4.88 15.00
C ASP A 240 4.08 5.26 14.95
N GLY A 241 3.36 5.09 16.06
CA GLY A 241 1.95 5.50 16.14
C GLY A 241 1.03 4.76 15.15
N GLY A 242 1.50 3.66 14.55
CA GLY A 242 0.81 2.94 13.48
C GLY A 242 1.20 3.38 12.06
N TRP A 243 1.98 4.45 11.90
CA TRP A 243 2.41 4.94 10.59
C TRP A 243 3.26 3.93 9.80
N ARG A 244 4.04 3.08 10.47
CA ARG A 244 4.77 1.99 9.80
C ARG A 244 3.82 0.95 9.20
N THR A 245 2.75 0.59 9.90
CA THR A 245 1.73 -0.32 9.33
C THR A 245 1.06 0.29 8.09
N VAL A 246 0.86 1.61 8.10
CA VAL A 246 0.33 2.34 6.95
C VAL A 246 1.34 2.37 5.79
N LEU A 247 2.62 2.61 6.07
CA LEU A 247 3.68 2.56 5.04
C LEU A 247 3.83 1.16 4.44
N ASP A 248 3.87 0.11 5.27
CA ASP A 248 3.88 -1.30 4.81
C ASP A 248 2.68 -1.58 3.89
N THR A 249 1.48 -1.14 4.29
CA THR A 249 0.27 -1.26 3.46
C THR A 249 0.39 -0.49 2.13
N ALA A 250 0.92 0.73 2.17
CA ALA A 250 1.10 1.57 0.99
C ALA A 250 2.05 0.92 -0.02
N VAL A 251 3.21 0.44 0.41
CA VAL A 251 4.19 -0.19 -0.49
C VAL A 251 3.74 -1.56 -0.99
N ARG A 252 2.85 -2.25 -0.28
CA ARG A 252 2.22 -3.50 -0.73
C ARG A 252 1.08 -3.30 -1.71
N THR A 253 0.49 -2.11 -1.79
CA THR A 253 -0.60 -1.82 -2.73
C THR A 253 -0.18 -2.03 -4.19
N GLY A 254 1.12 -1.86 -4.49
CA GLY A 254 1.72 -2.13 -5.80
C GLY A 254 2.01 -3.60 -6.09
N ILE A 255 1.97 -4.47 -5.09
CA ILE A 255 2.15 -5.90 -5.30
C ILE A 255 0.92 -6.40 -6.05
N LYS A 256 1.10 -6.67 -7.35
CA LYS A 256 0.11 -7.39 -8.13
C LYS A 256 -0.11 -8.72 -7.41
N ALA A 257 -1.33 -8.92 -6.88
CA ALA A 257 -1.72 -10.23 -6.41
C ALA A 257 -1.28 -11.24 -7.48
N PRO A 258 -0.61 -12.35 -7.11
CA PRO A 258 -0.39 -13.43 -8.05
C PRO A 258 -1.75 -13.68 -8.69
N VAL A 259 -1.83 -13.56 -10.02
CA VAL A 259 -3.03 -14.01 -10.70
C VAL A 259 -3.06 -15.49 -10.40
N VAL A 260 -3.82 -15.88 -9.37
CA VAL A 260 -4.17 -17.26 -9.12
C VAL A 260 -5.01 -17.61 -10.33
N VAL A 261 -4.35 -18.02 -11.40
CA VAL A 261 -5.01 -18.70 -12.49
C VAL A 261 -5.67 -19.87 -11.76
N PRO A 262 -7.00 -19.95 -11.70
CA PRO A 262 -7.64 -21.11 -11.11
C PRO A 262 -7.01 -22.28 -11.85
N SER A 263 -6.23 -23.10 -11.14
CA SER A 263 -5.77 -24.34 -11.72
C SER A 263 -7.06 -25.04 -12.08
N LEU A 264 -7.37 -25.06 -13.39
CA LEU A 264 -8.43 -25.87 -13.91
C LEU A 264 -7.99 -27.27 -13.53
N THR A 265 -8.48 -27.78 -12.41
CA THR A 265 -8.48 -29.21 -12.13
C THR A 265 -9.00 -29.80 -13.43
N PRO A 266 -8.19 -30.58 -14.18
CA PRO A 266 -8.62 -31.09 -15.46
C PRO A 266 -9.93 -31.81 -15.21
N THR A 267 -11.02 -31.27 -15.78
CA THR A 267 -12.30 -31.96 -15.77
C THR A 267 -12.00 -33.37 -16.26
N PRO A 268 -12.34 -34.43 -15.50
CA PRO A 268 -12.08 -35.79 -15.94
C PRO A 268 -12.69 -35.93 -17.33
N SER A 269 -11.81 -36.24 -18.29
CA SER A 269 -12.16 -36.31 -19.69
C SER A 269 -13.38 -37.24 -19.82
N PRO A 270 -14.50 -36.80 -20.44
CA PRO A 270 -15.61 -37.69 -20.67
C PRO A 270 -15.09 -38.87 -21.50
N SER A 271 -15.31 -40.09 -20.99
CA SER A 271 -14.94 -41.32 -21.70
C SER A 271 -15.37 -41.24 -23.16
N PRO A 272 -14.51 -41.61 -24.13
CA PRO A 272 -14.85 -41.49 -25.55
C PRO A 272 -16.10 -42.32 -25.85
N SER A 273 -17.19 -41.61 -26.17
CA SER A 273 -18.42 -42.22 -26.65
C SER A 273 -18.16 -42.84 -28.02
N ARG A 274 -18.49 -44.13 -28.14
CA ARG A 274 -18.36 -44.95 -29.36
C ARG A 274 -18.88 -44.19 -30.60
N PRO A 275 -18.14 -44.18 -31.72
CA PRO A 275 -18.58 -43.51 -32.94
C PRO A 275 -19.84 -44.16 -33.50
N ARG A 276 -20.90 -43.37 -33.67
CA ARG A 276 -22.09 -43.74 -34.45
C ARG A 276 -21.74 -43.76 -35.94
N ARG A 277 -22.05 -44.89 -36.57
CA ARG A 277 -21.86 -45.20 -38.00
C ARG A 277 -22.57 -44.16 -38.89
N ALA A 278 -21.81 -43.38 -39.66
CA ALA A 278 -22.33 -42.41 -40.61
C ALA A 278 -22.91 -43.09 -41.87
N THR A 279 -24.17 -42.81 -42.19
CA THR A 279 -24.79 -43.09 -43.48
C THR A 279 -24.34 -42.05 -44.52
N ARG A 280 -23.77 -42.52 -45.63
CA ARG A 280 -23.28 -41.70 -46.75
C ARG A 280 -24.43 -40.99 -47.48
N SER A 281 -24.46 -39.66 -47.44
CA SER A 281 -25.25 -38.83 -48.36
C SER A 281 -24.50 -38.59 -49.66
N ARG A 282 -25.18 -38.80 -50.80
CA ARG A 282 -24.65 -38.57 -52.16
C ARG A 282 -24.63 -37.07 -52.49
N CYS A 283 -23.49 -36.57 -52.98
CA CYS A 283 -23.37 -35.23 -53.57
C CYS A 283 -24.13 -35.13 -54.91
N PRO A 284 -24.91 -34.06 -55.15
CA PRO A 284 -25.42 -33.73 -56.48
C PRO A 284 -24.30 -33.13 -57.36
N ARG A 285 -24.26 -33.51 -58.63
CA ARG A 285 -23.33 -32.97 -59.63
C ARG A 285 -23.68 -31.51 -59.99
N PRO A 286 -22.67 -30.65 -60.21
CA PRO A 286 -22.88 -29.29 -60.70
C PRO A 286 -23.35 -29.26 -62.16
N ARG A 287 -24.24 -28.31 -62.47
CA ARG A 287 -24.83 -28.07 -63.79
C ARG A 287 -23.93 -27.11 -64.59
N PRO A 288 -23.62 -27.37 -65.86
CA PRO A 288 -22.78 -26.48 -66.68
C PRO A 288 -23.53 -25.20 -67.07
N THR A 289 -22.81 -24.08 -67.07
CA THR A 289 -23.28 -22.76 -67.46
C THR A 289 -23.16 -22.52 -68.98
N PRO A 290 -24.08 -21.74 -69.60
CA PRO A 290 -24.04 -21.48 -71.05
C PRO A 290 -23.04 -20.37 -71.42
N VAL A 291 -22.38 -20.54 -72.56
CA VAL A 291 -21.47 -19.57 -73.18
C VAL A 291 -22.27 -18.56 -74.02
N PRO A 292 -22.02 -17.24 -73.91
CA PRO A 292 -22.70 -16.23 -74.72
C PRO A 292 -22.12 -16.14 -76.16
N PRO A 293 -22.96 -15.81 -77.17
CA PRO A 293 -22.53 -15.61 -78.55
C PRO A 293 -21.88 -14.24 -78.77
N ARG A 294 -21.07 -14.15 -79.83
CA ARG A 294 -20.25 -13.00 -80.26
C ARG A 294 -21.07 -11.87 -80.86
#